data_AF-A0A661MWY1-F1
#
_entry.id   AF-A0A661MWY1-F1
#
_cell.length_a   1.000
_cell.length_b   1.000
_cell.length_c   1.000
_cell.angle_alpha   90.00
_cell.angle_beta   90.00
_cell.angle_gamma   90.00
#
_symmetry.space_group_name_H-M   'P 1'
#
loop_
_entity.id
_entity.type
_entity.pdbx_description
1 polymer ?
#
loop_
_entity_poly.entity_id
_entity_poly.type
_entity_poly.pdbx_seq_one_letter_code
_entity_poly.pdbx_strand_id
1 'polypeptide(L)'
;MYSGPLPTTKLVTPHPDSRYTGHYSVNGETIEVDGWRGMQGHNWGKRHAELYGWGHCNQWDGEDELLLEGGTARIKIGPVLAPPLTVICVWHRGVRYEFNSPMQLIRARGEITPRRWSFRAESSLASKVS
;
A
#
# COMPACT_ATOMS: atom_id res chain seq x y z
N MET A 1 8.74 -11.67 -6.16
CA MET A 1 7.30 -11.84 -5.82
C MET A 1 6.40 -11.63 -7.05
N TYR A 2 6.53 -10.53 -7.80
CA TYR A 2 5.57 -10.17 -8.87
C TYR A 2 5.57 -11.06 -10.12
N SER A 3 6.70 -11.64 -10.48
CA SER A 3 6.84 -12.60 -11.59
C SER A 3 6.62 -14.06 -11.19
N GLY A 4 6.49 -14.35 -9.89
CA GLY A 4 6.34 -15.72 -9.38
C GLY A 4 4.88 -16.21 -9.37
N PRO A 5 4.64 -17.53 -9.37
CA PRO A 5 3.29 -18.10 -9.42
C PRO A 5 2.47 -17.86 -8.14
N LEU A 6 3.14 -17.63 -7.01
CA LEU A 6 2.52 -17.38 -5.71
C LEU A 6 3.09 -16.11 -5.04
N PRO A 7 2.31 -15.42 -4.19
CA PRO A 7 0.85 -15.53 -4.10
C PRO A 7 0.18 -15.11 -5.42
N THR A 8 -1.01 -15.63 -5.73
CA THR A 8 -1.68 -15.36 -7.02
C THR A 8 -2.27 -13.96 -7.09
N THR A 9 -2.63 -13.37 -5.96
CA THR A 9 -2.98 -11.95 -5.81
C THR A 9 -1.70 -11.14 -5.67
N LYS A 10 -1.57 -10.08 -6.46
CA LYS A 10 -0.45 -9.15 -6.46
C LYS A 10 -0.96 -7.72 -6.30
N LEU A 11 -0.15 -6.91 -5.65
CA LEU A 11 -0.36 -5.47 -5.49
C LEU A 11 0.95 -4.75 -5.77
N VAL A 12 0.89 -3.75 -6.64
CA VAL A 12 2.01 -2.83 -6.89
C VAL A 12 1.47 -1.42 -7.04
N THR A 13 2.23 -0.46 -6.55
CA THR A 13 1.96 0.97 -6.74
C THR A 13 3.12 1.57 -7.55
N PRO A 14 3.03 1.61 -8.89
CA PRO A 14 4.12 2.14 -9.72
C PRO A 14 4.33 3.63 -9.53
N HIS A 15 3.24 4.37 -9.27
CA HIS A 15 3.28 5.81 -9.04
C HIS A 15 2.66 6.11 -7.67
N PRO A 16 3.43 5.97 -6.59
CA PRO A 16 2.92 6.16 -5.22
C PRO A 16 2.75 7.64 -4.87
N ASP A 17 3.49 8.54 -5.50
CA ASP A 17 3.36 9.98 -5.28
C ASP A 17 3.31 10.70 -6.63
N SER A 18 2.11 11.00 -7.10
CA SER A 18 1.86 11.66 -8.38
C SER A 18 1.13 12.98 -8.18
N ARG A 19 1.38 13.93 -9.08
CA ARG A 19 0.59 15.17 -9.19
C ARG A 19 -0.32 15.08 -10.39
N TYR A 20 -1.60 15.35 -10.16
CA TYR A 20 -2.63 15.36 -11.19
C TYR A 20 -3.06 16.81 -11.44
N THR A 21 -3.19 17.17 -12.71
CA THR A 21 -3.77 18.43 -13.17
C THR A 21 -4.76 18.14 -14.29
N GLY A 22 -5.93 18.76 -14.24
CA GLY A 22 -7.02 18.54 -15.19
C GLY A 22 -8.35 18.97 -14.60
N HIS A 23 -9.44 18.33 -15.01
CA HIS A 23 -10.76 18.58 -14.44
C HIS A 23 -11.60 17.30 -14.48
N TYR A 24 -12.64 17.26 -13.67
CA TYR A 24 -13.69 16.24 -13.75
C TYR A 24 -15.05 16.90 -13.52
N SER A 25 -16.11 16.32 -14.08
CA SER A 25 -17.47 16.84 -13.93
C SER A 25 -18.35 15.88 -13.13
N VAL A 26 -19.06 16.40 -12.14
CA VAL A 26 -20.05 15.65 -11.32
C VAL A 26 -21.33 16.45 -11.29
N ASN A 27 -22.46 15.83 -11.63
CA ASN A 27 -23.78 16.49 -11.64
C ASN A 27 -23.83 17.79 -12.48
N GLY A 28 -23.04 17.88 -13.55
CA GLY A 28 -22.96 19.06 -14.41
C GLY A 28 -22.06 20.19 -13.89
N GLU A 29 -21.48 20.05 -12.70
CA GLU A 29 -20.45 20.94 -12.16
C GLU A 29 -19.07 20.44 -12.56
N THR A 30 -18.24 21.33 -13.12
CA THR A 30 -16.83 21.03 -13.42
C THR A 30 -15.95 21.45 -12.25
N ILE A 31 -15.12 20.52 -11.79
CA ILE A 31 -14.18 20.70 -10.70
C ILE A 31 -12.77 20.66 -11.29
N GLU A 32 -12.03 21.74 -11.12
CA GLU A 32 -10.62 21.81 -11.50
C GLU A 32 -9.76 21.04 -10.50
N VAL A 33 -8.82 20.28 -11.05
CA VAL A 33 -7.77 19.57 -10.33
C VAL A 33 -6.48 20.28 -10.65
N ASP A 34 -5.87 20.92 -9.66
CA ASP A 34 -4.62 21.66 -9.84
C ASP A 34 -3.53 21.12 -8.90
N GLY A 35 -2.64 20.29 -9.45
CA GLY A 35 -1.49 19.75 -8.73
C GLY A 35 -1.84 18.83 -7.55
N TRP A 36 -3.05 18.24 -7.53
CA TRP A 36 -3.51 17.36 -6.46
C TRP A 36 -2.59 16.15 -6.36
N ARG A 37 -2.24 15.78 -5.11
CA ARG A 37 -1.46 14.56 -4.85
C ARG A 37 -2.35 13.33 -4.95
N GLY A 38 -1.80 12.24 -5.47
CA GLY A 38 -2.47 10.94 -5.49
C GLY A 38 -1.54 9.82 -5.89
N MET A 39 -2.12 8.65 -6.16
CA MET A 39 -1.38 7.44 -6.48
C MET A 39 -2.05 6.64 -7.60
N GLN A 40 -1.25 5.85 -8.31
CA GLN A 40 -1.72 4.82 -9.22
C GLN A 40 -1.31 3.45 -8.70
N GLY A 41 -2.29 2.68 -8.23
CA GLY A 41 -2.13 1.29 -7.82
C GLY A 41 -2.61 0.30 -8.89
N HIS A 42 -2.02 -0.89 -8.90
CA HIS A 42 -2.46 -2.03 -9.70
C HIS A 42 -2.61 -3.26 -8.80
N ASN A 43 -3.80 -3.86 -8.86
CA ASN A 43 -4.11 -5.13 -8.22
C ASN A 43 -4.52 -6.14 -9.29
N TRP A 44 -3.86 -7.30 -9.32
CA TRP A 44 -4.17 -8.35 -10.28
C TRP A 44 -4.01 -9.73 -9.65
N GLY A 45 -4.65 -10.73 -10.25
CA GLY A 45 -4.53 -12.11 -9.80
C GLY A 45 -5.74 -12.95 -10.15
N LYS A 46 -5.62 -14.26 -9.93
CA LYS A 46 -6.70 -15.22 -10.20
C LYS A 46 -7.80 -15.20 -9.14
N ARG A 47 -7.54 -14.62 -7.97
CA ARG A 47 -8.44 -14.58 -6.81
C ARG A 47 -8.17 -13.31 -5.99
N HIS A 48 -9.18 -12.87 -5.25
CA HIS A 48 -9.03 -11.85 -4.22
C HIS A 48 -8.51 -12.46 -2.91
N ALA A 49 -7.96 -11.61 -2.04
CA ALA A 49 -7.67 -12.00 -0.66
C ALA A 49 -8.98 -12.29 0.09
N GLU A 50 -8.94 -13.23 1.03
CA GLU A 50 -10.12 -13.62 1.82
C GLU A 50 -10.48 -12.52 2.85
N LEU A 51 -9.46 -11.78 3.30
CA LEU A 51 -9.59 -10.57 4.11
C LEU A 51 -8.48 -9.61 3.70
N TYR A 52 -8.81 -8.33 3.56
CA TYR A 52 -7.84 -7.32 3.15
C TYR A 52 -8.17 -5.96 3.77
N GLY A 53 -7.13 -5.28 4.24
CA GLY A 53 -7.15 -3.89 4.64
C GLY A 53 -5.95 -3.18 4.02
N TRP A 54 -6.15 -1.97 3.51
CA TRP A 54 -5.13 -1.18 2.86
C TRP A 54 -5.33 0.29 3.11
N GLY A 55 -4.22 1.00 3.20
CA GLY A 55 -4.21 2.43 3.30
C GLY A 55 -3.02 3.00 2.57
N HIS A 56 -3.24 4.17 2.00
CA HIS A 56 -2.24 5.00 1.36
C HIS A 56 -2.47 6.45 1.79
N CYS A 57 -1.39 7.14 2.13
CA CYS A 57 -1.42 8.55 2.46
C CYS A 57 -0.09 9.19 2.05
N ASN A 58 -0.14 10.05 1.04
CA ASN A 58 0.97 10.84 0.54
C ASN A 58 0.74 12.35 0.70
N GLN A 59 -0.25 12.73 1.51
CA GLN A 59 -0.55 14.11 1.87
C GLN A 59 -0.84 14.17 3.37
N TRP A 60 0.06 14.82 4.11
CA TRP A 60 -0.02 14.98 5.55
C TRP A 60 -0.01 16.46 5.91
N ASP A 61 -0.71 16.81 7.00
CA ASP A 61 -0.67 18.16 7.54
C ASP A 61 0.74 18.46 8.08
N GLY A 62 1.44 19.41 7.45
CA GLY A 62 2.75 19.89 7.89
C GLY A 62 3.95 19.00 7.53
N GLU A 63 3.77 17.95 6.74
CA GLU A 63 4.88 17.11 6.26
C GLU A 63 4.66 16.69 4.80
N ASP A 64 5.35 17.38 3.89
CA ASP A 64 5.20 17.22 2.44
C ASP A 64 6.03 16.08 1.84
N GLU A 65 6.98 15.54 2.61
CA GLU A 65 7.89 14.48 2.17
C GLU A 65 7.63 13.16 2.90
N LEU A 66 6.39 12.95 3.37
CA LEU A 66 5.94 11.70 3.99
C LEU A 66 4.91 10.99 3.12
N LEU A 67 5.21 9.74 2.80
CA LEU A 67 4.28 8.80 2.21
C LEU A 67 4.23 7.56 3.07
N LEU A 68 3.02 7.09 3.35
CA LEU A 68 2.78 5.81 3.99
C LEU A 68 1.83 5.00 3.12
N GLU A 69 2.25 3.80 2.74
CA GLU A 69 1.39 2.83 2.10
C GLU A 69 1.55 1.48 2.79
N GLY A 70 0.46 0.74 2.93
CA GLY A 70 0.56 -0.61 3.37
C GLY A 70 -0.76 -1.35 3.37
N GLY A 71 -0.68 -2.61 3.73
CA GLY A 71 -1.86 -3.42 3.88
C GLY A 71 -1.62 -4.70 4.66
N THR A 72 -2.70 -5.22 5.20
CA THR A 72 -2.76 -6.54 5.81
C THR A 72 -3.69 -7.41 4.98
N ALA A 73 -3.26 -8.62 4.64
CA ALA A 73 -4.05 -9.55 3.85
C ALA A 73 -4.05 -10.94 4.47
N ARG A 74 -5.18 -11.64 4.40
CA ARG A 74 -5.25 -13.10 4.57
C ARG A 74 -5.50 -13.74 3.23
N ILE A 75 -4.57 -14.57 2.80
CA ILE A 75 -4.59 -15.23 1.50
C ILE A 75 -4.49 -16.74 1.67
N LYS A 76 -5.04 -17.49 0.73
CA LYS A 76 -4.80 -18.93 0.64
C LYS A 76 -3.51 -19.21 -0.11
N ILE A 77 -2.65 -20.03 0.48
CA ILE A 77 -1.47 -20.61 -0.17
C ILE A 77 -1.78 -22.10 -0.38
N GLY A 78 -2.18 -22.47 -1.59
CA GLY A 78 -2.79 -23.78 -1.83
C GLY A 78 -4.12 -23.91 -1.06
N PRO A 79 -4.34 -24.99 -0.28
CA PRO A 79 -5.56 -25.18 0.51
C PRO A 79 -5.52 -24.44 1.87
N VAL A 80 -4.36 -23.94 2.30
CA VAL A 80 -4.16 -23.38 3.65
C VAL A 80 -4.40 -21.88 3.64
N LEU A 81 -5.23 -21.39 4.58
CA LEU A 81 -5.37 -19.96 4.84
C LEU A 81 -4.20 -19.48 5.69
N ALA A 82 -3.37 -18.61 5.13
CA ALA A 82 -2.22 -18.04 5.82
C ALA A 82 -2.65 -17.17 7.03
N PRO A 83 -1.76 -16.99 8.03
CA PRO A 83 -1.93 -15.91 9.00
C PRO A 83 -1.96 -14.54 8.28
N PRO A 84 -2.48 -13.48 8.91
CA PRO A 84 -2.43 -12.13 8.35
C PRO A 84 -1.00 -11.75 7.97
N LEU A 85 -0.79 -11.43 6.70
CA LEU A 85 0.48 -10.93 6.16
C LEU A 85 0.38 -9.43 6.05
N THR A 86 1.30 -8.71 6.67
CA THR A 86 1.31 -7.24 6.67
C THR A 86 2.56 -6.72 5.99
N VAL A 87 2.38 -5.85 5.00
CA VAL A 87 3.44 -5.13 4.30
C VAL A 87 3.25 -3.64 4.48
N ILE A 88 4.33 -2.93 4.77
CA ILE A 88 4.35 -1.46 4.90
C ILE A 88 5.49 -0.91 4.06
N CYS A 89 5.28 0.26 3.46
CA CYS A 89 6.27 1.09 2.80
C CYS A 89 6.11 2.52 3.32
N VAL A 90 7.22 3.13 3.74
CA VAL A 90 7.24 4.54 4.15
C VAL A 90 8.29 5.26 3.34
N TRP A 91 7.94 6.36 2.70
CA TRP A 91 8.92 7.30 2.17
C TRP A 91 8.94 8.51 3.08
N HIS A 92 10.14 8.87 3.55
CA HIS A 92 10.31 10.02 4.41
C HIS A 92 11.64 10.69 4.07
N ARG A 93 11.58 11.95 3.62
CA ARG A 93 12.75 12.80 3.34
C ARG A 93 13.80 12.14 2.44
N GLY A 94 13.35 11.63 1.30
CA GLY A 94 14.19 10.95 0.30
C GLY A 94 14.66 9.54 0.69
N VAL A 95 14.20 9.00 1.82
CA VAL A 95 14.52 7.63 2.26
C VAL A 95 13.28 6.76 2.20
N ARG A 96 13.43 5.58 1.61
CA ARG A 96 12.41 4.53 1.55
C ARG A 96 12.68 3.45 2.58
N TYR A 97 11.68 3.18 3.40
CA TYR A 97 11.67 2.11 4.39
C TYR A 97 10.69 1.05 3.93
N GLU A 98 11.19 -0.17 3.72
CA GLU A 98 10.37 -1.30 3.26
C GLU A 98 10.31 -2.39 4.33
N PHE A 99 9.09 -2.83 4.60
CA PHE A 99 8.76 -3.86 5.59
C PHE A 99 8.07 -5.03 4.87
N ASN A 100 8.74 -5.59 3.86
CA ASN A 100 8.16 -6.55 2.92
C ASN A 100 8.99 -7.84 2.71
N SER A 101 10.11 -8.01 3.41
CA SER A 101 10.89 -9.24 3.38
C SER A 101 10.22 -10.37 4.18
N PRO A 102 10.49 -11.66 3.89
CA PRO A 102 9.84 -12.78 4.59
C PRO A 102 9.93 -12.73 6.13
N MET A 103 11.09 -12.37 6.68
CA MET A 103 11.26 -12.25 8.14
C MET A 103 10.47 -11.07 8.72
N GLN A 104 10.34 -9.96 7.97
CA GLN A 104 9.54 -8.82 8.39
C GLN A 104 8.04 -9.15 8.34
N LEU A 105 7.58 -9.88 7.32
CA LEU A 105 6.18 -10.33 7.22
C LEU A 105 5.75 -11.16 8.44
N ILE A 106 6.65 -12.01 8.95
CA ILE A 106 6.39 -12.84 10.14
C ILE A 106 6.32 -11.98 11.41
N ARG A 107 7.15 -10.93 11.50
CA ARG A 107 7.22 -10.05 12.68
C ARG A 107 6.14 -8.96 12.67
N ALA A 108 5.70 -8.56 11.49
CA ALA A 108 4.67 -7.55 11.33
C ALA A 108 3.34 -8.09 11.86
N ARG A 109 2.60 -7.22 12.55
CA ARG A 109 1.25 -7.51 13.02
C ARG A 109 0.29 -6.55 12.33
N GLY A 110 -0.83 -7.09 11.90
CA GLY A 110 -1.91 -6.31 11.32
C GLY A 110 -3.24 -6.85 11.81
N GLU A 111 -4.12 -5.95 12.20
CA GLU A 111 -5.46 -6.26 12.65
C GLU A 111 -6.46 -5.47 11.82
N ILE A 112 -7.49 -6.16 11.34
CA ILE A 112 -8.56 -5.57 10.54
C ILE A 112 -9.87 -5.81 11.27
N THR A 113 -10.56 -4.71 11.52
CA THR A 113 -11.94 -4.68 12.01
C THR A 113 -12.79 -3.91 10.99
N PRO A 114 -14.14 -3.96 11.08
CA PRO A 114 -15.00 -3.28 10.11
C PRO A 114 -14.77 -1.77 9.94
N ARG A 115 -14.16 -1.09 10.93
CA ARG A 115 -13.95 0.38 10.90
C ARG A 115 -12.51 0.80 11.19
N ARG A 116 -11.59 -0.14 11.34
CA ARG A 116 -10.20 0.16 11.69
C ARG A 116 -9.28 -0.90 11.13
N TRP A 117 -8.20 -0.42 10.55
CA TRP A 117 -7.00 -1.20 10.31
C TRP A 117 -5.87 -0.63 11.18
N SER A 118 -5.18 -1.50 11.91
CA SER A 118 -4.00 -1.16 12.68
C SER A 118 -2.87 -2.11 12.34
N PHE A 119 -1.64 -1.62 12.45
CA PHE A 119 -0.45 -2.42 12.17
C PHE A 119 0.73 -2.03 13.04
N ARG A 120 1.69 -2.95 13.13
CA ARG A 120 3.02 -2.73 13.66
C ARG A 120 4.02 -3.45 12.77
N ALA A 121 5.05 -2.75 12.32
CA ALA A 121 6.14 -3.32 11.55
C ALA A 121 7.47 -2.74 12.03
N GLU A 122 8.52 -3.55 12.00
CA GLU A 122 9.87 -3.17 12.42
C GLU A 122 10.87 -3.64 11.36
N SER A 123 11.81 -2.77 11.00
CA SER A 123 12.82 -3.02 9.99
C SER A 123 14.11 -2.29 10.37
N SER A 124 15.24 -2.94 10.12
CA SER A 124 16.58 -2.32 10.12
C SER A 124 17.05 -1.93 8.72
N LEU A 125 16.23 -2.16 7.68
CA LEU A 125 16.53 -1.89 6.28
C LEU A 125 15.95 -0.53 5.87
N ALA A 126 16.83 0.39 5.47
CA ALA A 126 16.51 1.66 4.83
C ALA A 126 17.26 1.73 3.49
N SER A 127 16.57 2.13 2.43
CA SER A 127 17.17 2.37 1.11
C SER A 127 16.93 3.83 0.69
N LYS A 128 17.90 4.43 0.00
CA LYS A 128 17.70 5.76 -0.60
C LYS A 128 16.74 5.62 -1.78
N VAL A 129 15.83 6.58 -1.94
CA VAL A 129 15.02 6.69 -3.17
C VAL A 129 15.96 7.13 -4.29
N SER A 130 16.09 6.33 -5.34
CA SER A 130 16.84 6.65 -6.55
C SER A 130 16.01 7.50 -7.50
#